data_AF-A0AAW1SZN8-F1
#
_entry.id   AF-A0AAW1SZN8-F1
#
_cell.length_a   1.000
_cell.length_b   1.000
_cell.length_c   1.000
_cell.angle_alpha   90.00
_cell.angle_beta   90.00
_cell.angle_gamma   90.00
#
_symmetry.space_group_name_H-M   'P 1'
#
loop_
_entity.id
_entity.type
_entity.pdbx_description
1 polymer ?
#
loop_
_entity_poly.entity_id
_entity_poly.type
_entity_poly.pdbx_seq_one_letter_code
_entity_poly.pdbx_strand_id
1 'polypeptide(L)'
;MSFTEPLLSEGSAGLQWFKKAFRQDSLRPNRLLRETESLDFEPVHNTILQQRLSVGKERKHFYGYTGRTVAKFLVVVFLGIFTGLLAAGLSTADEKLITAKLSLIESLQDNGLPFSGWQTFGFHLAWSIPLLVAACCLVQFYAPAAAGGGVSLVMAYLNGNDVPDLLRGRTLIVKWLGTMCGVTAGLSLGPEAPMVHIGACVASLLAFLDFGGFLTIFI
;
A
#
# COMPACT_ATOMS: atom_id res chain seq x y z
N MET A 1 5.16 29.06 -41.72
CA MET A 1 4.03 28.11 -41.56
C MET A 1 4.39 27.22 -40.37
N SER A 2 3.89 27.62 -39.21
CA SER A 2 4.20 27.03 -37.90
C SER A 2 3.37 25.77 -37.69
N PHE A 3 4.03 24.61 -37.67
CA PHE A 3 3.42 23.34 -37.26
C PHE A 3 3.70 23.11 -35.77
N THR A 4 2.61 22.94 -35.06
CA THR A 4 2.39 22.87 -33.62
C THR A 4 2.92 21.57 -33.00
N GLU A 5 3.56 21.71 -31.83
CA GLU A 5 3.68 20.65 -30.82
C GLU A 5 2.31 20.36 -30.17
N PRO A 6 1.93 19.08 -30.02
CA PRO A 6 0.95 18.72 -29.00
C PRO A 6 1.35 17.42 -28.29
N LEU A 7 2.42 17.42 -27.47
CA LEU A 7 2.77 16.26 -26.63
C LEU A 7 3.18 16.59 -25.18
N LEU A 8 3.16 17.87 -24.77
CA LEU A 8 3.56 18.28 -23.41
C LEU A 8 2.38 18.71 -22.50
N SER A 9 1.14 18.69 -23.01
CA SER A 9 -0.04 19.16 -22.26
C SER A 9 -0.57 18.14 -21.23
N GLU A 10 -0.47 16.84 -21.48
CA GLU A 10 -1.15 15.83 -20.64
C GLU A 10 -0.44 15.57 -19.30
N GLY A 11 0.89 15.66 -19.24
CA GLY A 11 1.62 15.50 -17.97
C GLY A 11 1.32 16.60 -16.95
N SER A 12 0.94 17.79 -17.42
CA SER A 12 0.59 18.93 -16.57
C SER A 12 -0.77 18.76 -15.88
N ALA A 13 -1.73 18.15 -16.56
CA ALA A 13 -3.08 17.96 -16.05
C ALA A 13 -3.12 16.93 -14.91
N GLY A 14 -2.36 15.83 -15.03
CA GLY A 14 -2.17 14.86 -13.96
C GLY A 14 -1.49 15.46 -12.73
N LEU A 15 -0.44 16.27 -12.93
CA LEU A 15 0.27 16.96 -11.84
C LEU A 15 -0.62 18.02 -11.16
N GLN A 16 -1.45 18.73 -11.92
CA GLN A 16 -2.38 19.72 -11.37
C GLN A 16 -3.57 19.08 -10.66
N TRP A 17 -4.12 18.00 -11.20
CA TRP A 17 -5.13 17.19 -10.51
C TRP A 17 -4.56 16.63 -9.21
N PHE A 18 -3.33 16.11 -9.23
CA PHE A 18 -2.63 15.61 -8.05
C PHE A 18 -2.47 16.74 -7.01
N LYS A 19 -1.94 17.90 -7.41
CA LYS A 19 -1.83 19.07 -6.51
C LYS A 19 -3.18 19.55 -5.97
N LYS A 20 -4.25 19.47 -6.76
CA LYS A 20 -5.60 19.90 -6.38
C LYS A 20 -6.28 18.90 -5.44
N ALA A 21 -6.13 17.59 -5.68
CA ALA A 21 -6.57 16.53 -4.78
C ALA A 21 -5.91 16.66 -3.40
N PHE A 22 -4.59 16.89 -3.36
CA PHE A 22 -3.86 17.13 -2.11
C PHE A 22 -4.27 18.43 -1.40
N ARG A 23 -4.58 19.49 -2.15
CA ARG A 23 -5.05 20.77 -1.59
C ARG A 23 -6.44 20.67 -0.96
N GLN A 24 -7.29 19.78 -1.48
CA GLN A 24 -8.68 19.68 -1.03
C GLN A 24 -8.80 18.94 0.30
N ASP A 25 -7.89 18.00 0.59
CA ASP A 25 -7.74 17.39 1.93
C ASP A 25 -7.19 18.39 2.97
N SER A 26 -6.52 19.47 2.54
CA SER A 26 -6.02 20.52 3.43
C SER A 26 -7.11 21.45 3.99
N LEU A 27 -8.31 21.46 3.39
CA LEU A 27 -9.38 22.42 3.70
C LEU A 27 -10.37 21.95 4.78
N ARG A 28 -10.10 20.82 5.45
CA ARG A 28 -10.83 20.39 6.66
C ARG A 28 -9.91 20.41 7.91
N PRO A 29 -9.38 21.59 8.29
CA PRO A 29 -8.34 21.68 9.33
C PRO A 29 -8.83 21.22 10.71
N ASN A 30 -10.11 21.42 11.05
CA ASN A 30 -10.58 21.25 12.44
C ASN A 30 -10.76 19.81 12.92
N ARG A 31 -10.66 18.78 12.05
CA ARG A 31 -10.76 17.36 12.46
C ARG A 31 -9.41 16.62 12.41
N LEU A 32 -8.44 17.07 11.60
CA LEU A 32 -7.10 16.46 11.51
C LEU A 32 -6.11 17.05 12.52
N LEU A 33 -6.21 18.34 12.87
CA LEU A 33 -5.27 19.02 13.78
C LEU A 33 -5.33 18.57 15.25
N ARG A 34 -6.24 17.67 15.63
CA ARG A 34 -6.43 17.22 17.01
C ARG A 34 -5.93 15.80 17.30
N GLU A 35 -5.52 15.03 16.29
CA GLU A 35 -5.29 13.57 16.43
C GLU A 35 -4.04 13.03 15.71
N THR A 36 -3.16 13.88 15.17
CA THR A 36 -1.88 13.42 14.63
C THR A 36 -0.76 13.76 15.59
N GLU A 37 -0.25 12.74 16.28
CA GLU A 37 0.92 12.87 17.15
C GLU A 37 2.21 12.83 16.32
N SER A 38 3.32 13.31 16.89
CA SER A 38 4.63 13.15 16.28
C SER A 38 5.25 11.82 16.65
N LEU A 39 5.97 11.19 15.73
CA LEU A 39 6.78 10.01 16.02
C LEU A 39 8.06 10.42 16.75
N ASP A 40 8.38 9.70 17.83
CA ASP A 40 9.61 9.87 18.61
C ASP A 40 10.78 9.17 17.93
N PHE A 41 11.33 9.78 16.86
CA PHE A 41 12.52 9.25 16.19
C PHE A 41 13.81 9.37 17.03
N GLU A 42 13.84 10.36 17.93
CA GLU A 42 15.00 10.59 18.78
C GLU A 42 14.92 9.73 20.04
N PRO A 43 15.89 8.84 20.30
CA PRO A 43 15.89 8.06 21.51
C PRO A 43 16.09 8.95 22.75
N VAL A 44 15.29 8.71 23.78
CA VAL A 44 15.44 9.42 25.06
C VAL A 44 16.71 8.94 25.75
N HIS A 45 17.73 9.79 25.79
CA HIS A 45 19.03 9.52 26.38
C HIS A 45 18.97 9.51 27.92
N ASN A 46 18.36 8.47 28.49
CA ASN A 46 18.28 8.27 29.93
C ASN A 46 19.38 7.31 30.43
N THR A 47 19.67 7.39 31.73
CA THR A 47 20.66 6.54 32.39
C THR A 47 20.30 5.05 32.29
N ILE A 48 19.01 4.72 32.27
CA ILE A 48 18.48 3.36 32.13
C ILE A 48 18.85 2.74 30.76
N LEU A 49 18.69 3.50 29.68
CA LEU A 49 19.04 3.08 28.32
C LEU A 49 20.55 2.89 28.20
N GLN A 50 21.35 3.82 28.73
CA GLN A 50 22.81 3.69 28.76
C GLN A 50 23.26 2.43 29.50
N GLN A 51 22.61 2.10 30.62
CA GLN A 51 22.89 0.88 31.37
C GLN A 51 22.52 -0.39 30.59
N ARG A 52 21.39 -0.40 29.86
CA ARG A 52 21.03 -1.53 28.98
C ARG A 52 22.01 -1.69 27.82
N LEU A 53 22.46 -0.58 27.23
CA LEU A 53 23.45 -0.57 26.15
C LEU A 53 24.84 -1.03 26.61
N SER A 54 25.26 -0.67 27.82
CA SER A 54 26.56 -1.06 28.37
C SER A 54 26.62 -2.55 28.74
N VAL A 55 25.55 -3.10 29.34
CA VAL A 55 25.42 -4.54 29.59
C VAL A 55 25.43 -5.34 28.28
N GLY A 56 24.89 -4.77 27.19
CA GLY A 56 24.92 -5.38 25.87
C GLY A 56 26.29 -5.38 25.17
N LYS A 57 27.27 -4.59 25.64
CA LYS A 57 28.61 -4.48 25.05
C LYS A 57 29.61 -5.54 25.57
N GLU A 58 29.34 -6.17 26.72
CA GLU A 58 30.30 -7.09 27.36
C GLU A 58 30.34 -8.52 26.77
N ARG A 59 29.42 -8.91 25.88
CA ARG A 59 29.51 -10.21 25.21
C ARG A 59 30.60 -10.19 24.13
N LYS A 60 31.75 -10.78 24.47
CA LYS A 60 32.98 -10.84 23.65
C LYS A 60 32.75 -11.40 22.24
N HIS A 61 33.42 -10.74 21.29
CA HIS A 61 33.41 -10.94 19.83
C HIS A 61 34.28 -12.12 19.38
N PHE A 62 33.83 -12.91 18.40
CA PHE A 62 34.70 -13.85 17.65
C PHE A 62 34.88 -13.49 16.16
N TYR A 63 34.07 -12.58 15.60
CA TYR A 63 34.30 -12.03 14.25
C TYR A 63 33.67 -10.64 14.16
N GLY A 64 34.36 -9.65 13.60
CA GLY A 64 34.08 -8.20 13.68
C GLY A 64 32.71 -7.69 13.18
N TYR A 65 31.76 -8.57 12.86
CA TYR A 65 30.37 -8.24 12.55
C TYR A 65 29.45 -8.65 13.71
N THR A 66 28.91 -7.67 14.42
CA THR A 66 27.87 -7.92 15.45
C THR A 66 26.67 -8.59 14.80
N GLY A 67 26.12 -9.65 15.41
CA GLY A 67 24.92 -10.34 14.90
C GLY A 67 23.71 -9.41 14.64
N ARG A 68 23.69 -8.23 15.27
CA ARG A 68 22.72 -7.15 15.02
C ARG A 68 22.75 -6.63 13.58
N THR A 69 23.93 -6.48 12.99
CA THR A 69 24.05 -5.98 11.61
C THR A 69 23.51 -7.03 10.65
N VAL A 70 23.86 -8.30 10.87
CA VAL A 70 23.32 -9.42 10.08
C VAL A 70 21.80 -9.51 10.23
N ALA A 71 21.25 -9.37 11.43
CA ALA A 71 19.80 -9.37 11.65
C ALA A 71 19.08 -8.27 10.84
N LYS A 72 19.63 -7.03 10.82
CA LYS A 72 19.09 -5.94 10.00
C LYS A 72 19.07 -6.29 8.50
N PHE A 73 20.17 -6.86 7.99
CA PHE A 73 20.23 -7.30 6.60
C PHE A 73 19.22 -8.42 6.30
N LEU A 74 19.06 -9.39 7.21
CA LEU A 74 18.07 -10.45 7.05
C LEU A 74 16.64 -9.90 7.01
N VAL A 75 16.28 -8.94 7.87
CA VAL A 75 14.96 -8.29 7.85
C VAL A 75 14.70 -7.62 6.50
N VAL A 76 15.70 -6.94 5.93
CA VAL A 76 15.56 -6.31 4.60
C VAL A 76 15.39 -7.35 3.49
N VAL A 77 16.10 -8.48 3.56
CA VAL A 77 15.94 -9.58 2.60
C VAL A 77 14.53 -10.17 2.70
N PHE A 78 14.03 -10.44 3.91
CA PHE A 78 12.68 -10.95 4.11
C PHE A 78 11.63 -9.94 3.64
N LEU A 79 11.79 -8.65 3.92
CA LEU A 79 10.91 -7.59 3.43
C LEU A 79 10.79 -7.64 1.90
N GLY A 80 11.92 -7.72 1.19
CA GLY A 80 11.92 -7.84 -0.27
C GLY A 80 11.18 -9.08 -0.78
N ILE A 81 11.42 -10.23 -0.16
CA ILE A 81 10.74 -11.50 -0.53
C ILE A 81 9.23 -11.39 -0.31
N PHE A 82 8.79 -10.94 0.87
CA PHE A 82 7.37 -10.87 1.19
C PHE A 82 6.63 -9.83 0.34
N THR A 83 7.19 -8.63 0.16
CA THR A 83 6.59 -7.62 -0.71
C THR A 83 6.54 -8.08 -2.17
N GLY A 84 7.59 -8.75 -2.66
CA GLY A 84 7.63 -9.32 -4.01
C GLY A 84 6.59 -10.42 -4.22
N LEU A 85 6.41 -11.33 -3.25
CA LEU A 85 5.38 -12.37 -3.30
C LEU A 85 3.97 -11.79 -3.31
N LEU A 86 3.70 -10.76 -2.51
CA LEU A 86 2.39 -10.07 -2.52
C LEU A 86 2.13 -9.35 -3.85
N ALA A 87 3.17 -8.76 -4.45
CA ALA A 87 3.07 -8.10 -5.76
C ALA A 87 2.77 -9.11 -6.89
N ALA A 88 3.51 -10.22 -6.91
CA ALA A 88 3.31 -11.29 -7.87
C ALA A 88 1.93 -11.95 -7.70
N GLY A 89 1.50 -12.15 -6.45
CA GLY A 89 0.17 -12.66 -6.11
C GLY A 89 -0.94 -11.73 -6.61
N LEU A 90 -0.79 -10.42 -6.41
CA LEU A 90 -1.75 -9.42 -6.91
C LEU A 90 -1.85 -9.47 -8.44
N SER A 91 -0.71 -9.41 -9.12
CA SER A 91 -0.65 -9.42 -10.59
C SER A 91 -1.24 -10.69 -11.18
N THR A 92 -0.90 -11.85 -10.61
CA THR A 92 -1.44 -13.16 -11.05
C THR A 92 -2.94 -13.26 -10.81
N ALA A 93 -3.43 -12.71 -9.70
CA ALA A 93 -4.86 -12.71 -9.39
C ALA A 93 -5.64 -11.80 -10.35
N ASP A 94 -5.12 -10.60 -10.62
CA ASP A 94 -5.73 -9.64 -11.54
C ASP A 94 -5.79 -10.21 -12.97
N GLU A 95 -4.70 -10.79 -13.47
CA GLU A 95 -4.66 -11.45 -14.78
C GLU A 95 -5.69 -12.57 -14.90
N LYS A 96 -5.80 -13.43 -13.87
CA LYS A 96 -6.77 -14.53 -13.86
C LYS A 96 -8.22 -14.02 -13.84
N LEU A 97 -8.51 -13.01 -13.03
CA LEU A 97 -9.86 -12.43 -12.93
C LEU A 97 -10.26 -11.70 -14.21
N ILE A 98 -9.34 -10.96 -14.83
CA ILE A 98 -9.58 -10.30 -16.11
C ILE A 98 -9.78 -11.33 -17.22
N THR A 99 -8.95 -12.37 -17.28
CA THR A 99 -9.10 -13.46 -18.27
C THR A 99 -10.41 -14.23 -18.08
N ALA A 100 -10.82 -14.49 -16.84
CA ALA A 100 -12.10 -15.11 -16.53
C ALA A 100 -13.29 -14.26 -17.01
N LYS A 101 -13.22 -12.93 -16.82
CA LYS A 101 -14.23 -12.00 -17.35
C LYS A 101 -14.29 -12.03 -18.88
N LEU A 102 -13.14 -11.97 -19.54
CA LEU A 102 -13.06 -11.93 -21.01
C LEU A 102 -13.56 -13.25 -21.63
N SER A 103 -13.13 -14.40 -21.10
CA SER A 103 -13.60 -15.71 -21.56
C SER A 103 -15.11 -15.90 -21.37
N LEU A 104 -15.70 -15.35 -20.31
CA LEU A 104 -17.16 -15.35 -20.14
C LEU A 104 -17.85 -14.56 -21.25
N ILE A 105 -17.34 -13.38 -21.60
CA ILE A 105 -17.88 -12.56 -22.69
C ILE A 105 -17.75 -13.28 -24.04
N GLU A 106 -16.59 -13.89 -24.32
CA GLU A 106 -16.36 -14.66 -25.54
C GLU A 106 -17.33 -15.84 -25.67
N SER A 107 -17.50 -16.63 -24.60
CA SER A 107 -18.43 -17.75 -24.60
C SER A 107 -19.89 -17.34 -24.86
N LEU A 108 -20.30 -16.15 -24.39
CA LEU A 108 -21.64 -15.61 -24.65
C LEU A 108 -21.79 -15.12 -26.10
N GLN A 109 -20.69 -14.69 -26.73
CA GLN A 109 -20.66 -14.25 -28.12
C GLN A 109 -20.74 -15.43 -29.10
N ASP A 110 -20.07 -16.54 -28.80
CA ASP A 110 -20.09 -17.75 -29.65
C ASP A 110 -21.46 -18.46 -29.69
N ASN A 111 -22.32 -18.21 -28.70
CA ASN A 111 -23.68 -18.76 -28.63
C ASN A 111 -24.70 -18.05 -29.56
N GLY A 112 -24.24 -17.17 -30.46
CA GLY A 112 -25.04 -16.70 -31.61
C GLY A 112 -26.13 -15.68 -31.32
N LEU A 113 -26.15 -15.06 -30.13
CA LEU A 113 -27.02 -13.91 -29.88
C LEU A 113 -26.49 -12.68 -30.64
N PRO A 114 -27.35 -11.90 -31.33
CA PRO A 114 -26.93 -10.67 -32.00
C PRO A 114 -26.45 -9.67 -30.93
N PHE A 115 -25.14 -9.61 -30.73
CA PHE A 115 -24.52 -8.83 -29.66
C PHE A 115 -24.56 -7.35 -30.02
N SER A 116 -25.64 -6.68 -29.60
CA SER A 116 -25.70 -5.22 -29.60
C SER A 116 -24.73 -4.70 -28.53
N GLY A 117 -24.00 -3.62 -28.80
CA GLY A 117 -23.01 -3.07 -27.84
C GLY A 117 -23.56 -2.76 -26.45
N TRP A 118 -24.89 -2.66 -26.33
CA TRP A 118 -25.63 -2.40 -25.09
C TRP A 118 -25.62 -3.61 -24.17
N GLN A 119 -25.58 -4.83 -24.74
CA GLN A 119 -25.47 -6.07 -24.00
C GLN A 119 -24.05 -6.25 -23.45
N THR A 120 -23.02 -6.01 -24.26
CA THR A 120 -21.61 -6.01 -23.82
C THR A 120 -21.38 -5.04 -22.68
N PHE A 121 -21.93 -3.83 -22.82
CA PHE A 121 -21.88 -2.80 -21.80
C PHE A 121 -22.59 -3.24 -20.51
N GLY A 122 -23.77 -3.86 -20.64
CA GLY A 122 -24.50 -4.44 -19.52
C GLY A 122 -23.70 -5.51 -18.76
N PHE A 123 -23.03 -6.42 -19.46
CA PHE A 123 -22.16 -7.43 -18.83
C PHE A 123 -20.94 -6.80 -18.16
N HIS A 124 -20.33 -5.79 -18.78
CA HIS A 124 -19.24 -5.04 -18.17
C HIS A 124 -19.68 -4.38 -16.86
N LEU A 125 -20.85 -3.75 -16.83
CA LEU A 125 -21.40 -3.17 -15.60
C LEU A 125 -21.75 -4.24 -14.55
N ALA A 126 -22.36 -5.34 -14.97
CA ALA A 126 -22.74 -6.45 -14.09
C ALA A 126 -21.51 -7.08 -13.40
N TRP A 127 -20.36 -7.12 -14.07
CA TRP A 127 -19.10 -7.55 -13.47
C TRP A 127 -18.49 -6.49 -12.53
N SER A 128 -18.50 -5.23 -12.97
CA SER A 128 -17.72 -4.17 -12.32
C SER A 128 -18.40 -3.61 -11.06
N ILE A 129 -19.73 -3.46 -11.07
CA ILE A 129 -20.48 -2.86 -9.95
C ILE A 129 -20.39 -3.71 -8.68
N PRO A 130 -20.61 -5.03 -8.69
CA PRO A 130 -20.51 -5.84 -7.48
C PRO A 130 -19.10 -5.86 -6.88
N LEU A 131 -18.06 -5.93 -7.73
CA LEU A 131 -16.66 -5.88 -7.30
C LEU A 131 -16.34 -4.55 -6.63
N LEU A 132 -16.79 -3.43 -7.20
CA LEU A 132 -16.59 -2.11 -6.64
C LEU A 132 -17.35 -1.93 -5.32
N VAL A 133 -18.61 -2.37 -5.25
CA VAL A 133 -19.40 -2.33 -4.02
C VAL A 133 -18.72 -3.16 -2.93
N ALA A 134 -18.24 -4.35 -3.25
CA ALA A 134 -17.50 -5.20 -2.31
C ALA A 134 -16.21 -4.52 -1.82
N ALA A 135 -15.43 -3.92 -2.72
CA ALA A 135 -14.22 -3.18 -2.38
C ALA A 135 -14.51 -1.97 -1.47
N CYS A 136 -15.53 -1.18 -1.81
CA CYS A 136 -15.96 -0.03 -1.01
C CYS A 136 -16.46 -0.45 0.38
N CYS A 137 -17.26 -1.52 0.47
CA CYS A 137 -17.72 -2.06 1.75
C CYS A 137 -16.53 -2.54 2.61
N LEU A 138 -15.56 -3.23 1.99
CA LEU A 138 -14.38 -3.72 2.70
C LEU A 138 -13.55 -2.57 3.29
N VAL A 139 -13.30 -1.52 2.50
CA VAL A 139 -12.55 -0.33 2.97
C VAL A 139 -13.36 0.44 4.02
N GLN A 140 -14.64 0.71 3.77
CA GLN A 140 -15.45 1.58 4.63
C GLN A 140 -15.77 0.95 5.99
N PHE A 141 -16.06 -0.36 6.03
CA PHE A 141 -16.48 -1.02 7.26
C PHE A 141 -15.35 -1.71 8.03
N TYR A 142 -14.29 -2.17 7.35
CA TYR A 142 -13.24 -2.97 8.00
C TYR A 142 -11.96 -2.18 8.30
N ALA A 143 -11.45 -1.42 7.32
CA ALA A 143 -10.22 -0.64 7.49
C ALA A 143 -10.28 0.67 6.67
N PRO A 144 -10.85 1.76 7.22
CA PRO A 144 -10.96 3.04 6.51
C PRO A 144 -9.60 3.65 6.19
N ALA A 145 -8.56 3.33 6.97
CA ALA A 145 -7.17 3.71 6.71
C ALA A 145 -6.60 3.14 5.39
N ALA A 146 -7.25 2.14 4.78
CA ALA A 146 -6.84 1.58 3.51
C ALA A 146 -7.28 2.43 2.30
N ALA A 147 -8.09 3.49 2.47
CA ALA A 147 -8.56 4.31 1.37
C ALA A 147 -7.42 4.98 0.57
N GLY A 148 -7.63 5.19 -0.74
CA GLY A 148 -6.70 5.90 -1.64
C GLY A 148 -5.40 5.15 -1.96
N GLY A 149 -4.42 5.83 -2.55
CA GLY A 149 -3.14 5.22 -2.96
C GLY A 149 -2.18 4.92 -1.80
N GLY A 150 -2.28 5.61 -0.66
CA GLY A 150 -1.45 5.37 0.52
C GLY A 150 -0.04 5.96 0.50
N VAL A 151 0.53 6.27 -0.68
CA VAL A 151 1.89 6.87 -0.80
C VAL A 151 2.05 8.15 0.03
N SER A 152 1.06 9.05 -0.01
CA SER A 152 1.08 10.30 0.77
C SER A 152 1.10 10.07 2.28
N LEU A 153 0.35 9.09 2.75
CA LEU A 153 0.29 8.73 4.17
C LEU A 153 1.59 8.07 4.63
N VAL A 154 2.19 7.22 3.80
CA VAL A 154 3.53 6.68 4.07
C VAL A 154 4.57 7.81 4.12
N MET A 155 4.53 8.78 3.20
CA MET A 155 5.41 9.94 3.26
C MET A 155 5.18 10.78 4.53
N ALA A 156 3.93 10.98 4.94
CA ALA A 156 3.62 11.68 6.19
C ALA A 156 4.20 10.93 7.41
N TYR A 157 4.07 9.60 7.42
CA TYR A 157 4.66 8.74 8.45
C TYR A 157 6.18 8.86 8.50
N LEU A 158 6.85 8.83 7.35
CA LEU A 158 8.30 9.02 7.26
C LEU A 158 8.75 10.43 7.65
N ASN A 159 7.88 11.44 7.48
CA ASN A 159 8.11 12.81 7.97
C ASN A 159 7.90 12.97 9.48
N GLY A 160 7.51 11.90 10.19
CA GLY A 160 7.32 11.93 11.63
C GLY A 160 5.91 12.21 12.09
N ASN A 161 4.91 12.14 11.21
CA ASN A 161 3.51 12.25 11.59
C ASN A 161 2.93 10.85 11.87
N ASP A 162 2.52 10.57 13.10
CA ASP A 162 1.82 9.32 13.41
C ASP A 162 0.42 9.35 12.80
N VAL A 163 0.13 8.34 11.96
CA VAL A 163 -1.15 8.18 11.29
C VAL A 163 -1.80 6.91 11.85
N PRO A 164 -2.93 7.04 12.57
CA PRO A 164 -3.56 5.90 13.22
C PRO A 164 -3.95 4.84 12.19
N ASP A 165 -3.72 3.58 12.56
CA ASP A 165 -4.08 2.40 11.76
C ASP A 165 -3.40 2.25 10.39
N LEU A 166 -2.45 3.13 10.04
CA LEU A 166 -1.81 3.14 8.73
C LEU A 166 -1.07 1.83 8.41
N LEU A 167 -0.26 1.34 9.35
CA LEU A 167 0.65 0.20 9.14
C LEU A 167 0.13 -1.12 9.70
N ARG A 168 -1.15 -1.20 10.10
CA ARG A 168 -1.72 -2.42 10.68
C ARG A 168 -1.90 -3.53 9.64
N GLY A 169 -1.74 -4.79 10.07
CA GLY A 169 -1.95 -5.95 9.21
C GLY A 169 -3.37 -6.06 8.63
N ARG A 170 -4.39 -5.59 9.34
CA ARG A 170 -5.77 -5.48 8.79
C ARG A 170 -5.83 -4.55 7.58
N THR A 171 -5.10 -3.44 7.63
CA THR A 171 -5.03 -2.44 6.56
C THR A 171 -4.34 -3.04 5.34
N LEU A 172 -3.28 -3.83 5.53
CA LEU A 172 -2.61 -4.55 4.43
C LEU A 172 -3.57 -5.46 3.66
N ILE A 173 -4.33 -6.30 4.36
CA ILE A 173 -5.25 -7.26 3.71
C ILE A 173 -6.34 -6.53 2.93
N VAL A 174 -6.96 -5.51 3.54
CA VAL A 174 -7.99 -4.70 2.89
C VAL A 174 -7.43 -3.93 1.70
N LYS A 175 -6.22 -3.36 1.80
CA LYS A 175 -5.57 -2.64 0.71
C LYS A 175 -5.30 -3.55 -0.48
N TRP A 176 -4.78 -4.75 -0.23
CA TRP A 176 -4.47 -5.73 -1.26
C TRP A 176 -5.75 -6.19 -1.99
N LEU A 177 -6.78 -6.60 -1.24
CA LEU A 177 -8.07 -7.02 -1.82
C LEU A 177 -8.81 -5.87 -2.52
N GLY A 178 -8.81 -4.67 -1.93
CA GLY A 178 -9.46 -3.49 -2.52
C GLY A 178 -8.80 -3.07 -3.83
N THR A 179 -7.47 -3.18 -3.91
CA THR A 179 -6.72 -2.91 -5.15
C THR A 179 -7.06 -3.93 -6.22
N MET A 180 -7.05 -5.23 -5.89
CA MET A 180 -7.42 -6.32 -6.79
C MET A 180 -8.83 -6.13 -7.37
N CYS A 181 -9.82 -5.88 -6.50
CA CYS A 181 -11.20 -5.63 -6.93
C CYS A 181 -11.34 -4.35 -7.78
N GLY A 182 -10.59 -3.29 -7.48
CA GLY A 182 -10.62 -2.03 -8.24
C GLY A 182 -10.05 -2.17 -9.65
N VAL A 183 -8.91 -2.85 -9.79
CA VAL A 183 -8.25 -3.11 -11.09
C VAL A 183 -9.12 -4.03 -11.95
N THR A 184 -9.64 -5.12 -11.36
CA THR A 184 -10.48 -6.10 -12.09
C THR A 184 -11.87 -5.56 -12.45
N ALA A 185 -12.38 -4.57 -11.69
CA ALA A 185 -13.58 -3.82 -12.06
C ALA A 185 -13.34 -2.84 -13.24
N GLY A 186 -12.10 -2.67 -13.70
CA GLY A 186 -11.77 -1.82 -14.84
C GLY A 186 -11.78 -0.33 -14.52
N LEU A 187 -11.56 0.04 -13.26
CA LEU A 187 -11.33 1.44 -12.90
C LEU A 187 -9.96 1.88 -13.43
N SER A 188 -9.81 3.17 -13.73
CA SER A 188 -8.54 3.78 -14.15
C SER A 188 -7.57 3.96 -12.97
N LEU A 189 -7.25 2.84 -12.30
CA LEU A 189 -6.39 2.74 -11.14
C LEU A 189 -5.31 1.71 -11.43
N GLY A 190 -4.07 1.97 -11.01
CA GLY A 190 -2.98 0.99 -11.06
C GLY A 190 -2.63 0.48 -9.65
N PRO A 191 -2.09 -0.75 -9.52
CA PRO A 191 -1.63 -1.29 -8.23
C PRO A 191 -0.38 -0.59 -7.68
N GLU A 192 0.29 0.24 -8.48
CA GLU A 192 1.65 0.74 -8.26
C GLU A 192 1.73 1.64 -7.02
N ALA A 193 0.75 2.53 -6.85
CA ALA A 193 0.67 3.39 -5.67
C ALA A 193 0.32 2.59 -4.38
N PRO A 194 -0.73 1.74 -4.38
CA PRO A 194 -1.02 0.85 -3.25
C PRO A 194 0.14 -0.06 -2.84
N MET A 195 0.97 -0.52 -3.78
CA MET A 195 2.10 -1.42 -3.49
C MET A 195 3.13 -0.82 -2.54
N VAL A 196 3.34 0.50 -2.58
CA VAL A 196 4.24 1.20 -1.63
C VAL A 196 3.68 1.11 -0.20
N HIS A 197 2.38 1.32 -0.03
CA HIS A 197 1.71 1.21 1.27
C HIS A 197 1.72 -0.24 1.78
N ILE A 198 1.46 -1.21 0.90
CA ILE A 198 1.55 -2.64 1.24
C ILE A 198 2.97 -2.99 1.73
N GLY A 199 4.02 -2.52 1.05
CA GLY A 199 5.40 -2.71 1.48
C GLY A 199 5.69 -2.14 2.88
N ALA A 200 5.20 -0.92 3.16
CA ALA A 200 5.34 -0.31 4.49
C ALA A 200 4.63 -1.12 5.59
N CYS A 201 3.44 -1.66 5.31
CA CYS A 201 2.73 -2.53 6.24
C CYS A 201 3.47 -3.85 6.49
N VAL A 202 4.06 -4.47 5.45
CA VAL A 202 4.89 -5.68 5.60
C VAL A 202 6.11 -5.39 6.47
N ALA A 203 6.79 -4.25 6.24
CA ALA A 203 7.93 -3.84 7.04
C ALA A 203 7.57 -3.69 8.52
N SER A 204 6.43 -3.06 8.81
CA SER A 204 5.91 -2.92 10.17
C SER A 204 5.64 -4.29 10.82
N LEU A 205 4.98 -5.21 10.11
CA LEU A 205 4.70 -6.56 10.62
C LEU A 205 5.99 -7.34 10.90
N LEU A 206 6.97 -7.29 10.00
CA LEU A 206 8.25 -7.97 10.21
C LEU A 206 9.02 -7.38 11.38
N ALA A 207 8.99 -6.06 11.54
CA ALA A 207 9.60 -5.38 12.69
C ALA A 207 8.95 -5.81 14.02
N PHE A 208 7.64 -6.04 14.05
CA PHE A 208 6.94 -6.54 15.23
C PHE A 208 7.16 -8.03 15.50
N LEU A 209 7.30 -8.86 14.45
CA LEU A 209 7.49 -10.31 14.58
C LEU A 209 8.90 -10.71 15.06
N ASP A 210 9.90 -9.84 14.90
CA ASP A 210 11.27 -10.07 15.41
C ASP A 210 11.40 -9.90 16.95
N PHE A 211 10.27 -9.75 17.65
CA PHE A 211 10.23 -9.65 19.12
C PHE A 211 9.97 -10.97 19.83
N GLY A 212 10.71 -12.00 19.42
CA GLY A 212 11.10 -13.13 20.29
C GLY A 212 12.24 -12.75 21.24
N GLY A 213 12.14 -11.60 21.93
CA GLY A 213 13.04 -11.20 23.04
C GLY A 213 14.49 -10.81 22.70
N PHE A 214 14.94 -10.88 21.44
CA PHE A 214 16.34 -10.60 21.09
C PHE A 214 16.61 -9.16 20.63
N LEU A 215 15.63 -8.48 20.02
CA LEU A 215 15.80 -7.12 19.48
C LEU A 215 15.15 -5.98 20.29
N THR A 216 14.23 -6.25 21.24
CA THR A 216 13.52 -5.21 22.03
C THR A 216 14.42 -4.43 22.99
N ILE A 217 15.67 -4.85 23.12
CA ILE A 217 16.67 -4.18 23.95
C ILE A 217 17.48 -3.16 23.12
N PHE A 218 17.34 -3.11 21.78
CA PHE A 218 18.30 -2.46 20.90
C PHE A 218 17.73 -1.66 19.70
N ILE A 219 16.44 -1.31 19.73
CA ILE A 219 15.90 -0.08 19.13
C ILE A 219 15.56 0.82 20.31
#